data_AF-A0A533QBU2-F1
#
_entry.id   AF-A0A533QBU2-F1
#
_cell.length_a   1.000
_cell.length_b   1.000
_cell.length_c   1.000
_cell.angle_alpha   90.00
_cell.angle_beta   90.00
_cell.angle_gamma   90.00
#
_symmetry.space_group_name_H-M   'P 1'
#
loop_
_entity.id
_entity.type
_entity.pdbx_description
1 polymer ?
#
loop_
_entity_poly.entity_id
_entity_poly.type
_entity_poly.pdbx_seq_one_letter_code
_entity_poly.pdbx_strand_id
1 'polypeptide(L)'
;MPFTSHSFGIILGAGLTLAIYSFLYQDNPAFKIAENLYVGVSLGYTIIITWFNFLKPDLYDPLIVPVFSKAATKEPQYALLIPSLLGIFMLLRFSKSLSWLSRWTFAFVVGLGAGISIPRVISAFILQQIKPSLQPVFSGSETIFSSIDTLLILLGVISVLIYFIFSVEHKGAIGKLSKIGIWFLMISFGASFGYTVMARVSLLIGRIQFLLKDWLGILQ
;
A
#
# COMPACT_ATOMS: atom_id res chain seq x y z
N MET A 1 -36.69 9.55 -9.79
CA MET A 1 -35.73 10.40 -9.06
C MET A 1 -35.49 11.66 -9.90
N PRO A 2 -35.51 12.88 -9.34
CA PRO A 2 -35.19 14.08 -10.11
C PRO A 2 -33.75 13.96 -10.63
N PHE A 3 -33.53 14.30 -11.90
CA PHE A 3 -32.22 14.26 -12.55
C PHE A 3 -31.30 15.34 -11.97
N THR A 4 -30.69 15.05 -10.84
CA THR A 4 -29.63 15.85 -10.21
C THR A 4 -28.26 15.24 -10.52
N SER A 5 -27.19 16.02 -10.41
CA SER A 5 -25.81 15.53 -10.60
C SER A 5 -25.49 14.28 -9.77
N HIS A 6 -26.09 14.19 -8.58
CA HIS A 6 -26.00 13.03 -7.69
C HIS A 6 -26.64 11.77 -8.30
N SER A 7 -27.87 11.87 -8.82
CA SER A 7 -28.57 10.74 -9.44
C SER A 7 -27.86 10.24 -10.71
N PHE A 8 -27.28 11.15 -11.50
CA PHE A 8 -26.47 10.76 -12.66
C PHE A 8 -25.21 9.98 -12.24
N GLY A 9 -24.53 10.43 -11.18
CA GLY A 9 -23.38 9.72 -10.61
C GLY A 9 -23.70 8.31 -10.15
N ILE A 10 -24.86 8.11 -9.52
CA ILE A 10 -25.33 6.77 -9.08
C ILE A 10 -25.56 5.86 -10.29
N ILE A 11 -26.27 6.34 -11.33
CA ILE A 11 -26.57 5.56 -12.53
C ILE A 11 -25.29 5.16 -13.26
N LEU A 12 -24.35 6.10 -13.41
CA LEU A 12 -23.05 5.85 -14.02
C LEU A 12 -22.23 4.84 -13.18
N GLY A 13 -22.20 5.01 -11.87
CA GLY A 13 -21.54 4.08 -10.94
C GLY A 13 -22.13 2.67 -10.98
N ALA A 14 -23.45 2.55 -11.08
CA ALA A 14 -24.14 1.27 -11.23
C ALA A 14 -23.79 0.60 -12.56
N GLY A 15 -23.83 1.35 -13.66
CA GLY A 15 -23.44 0.87 -14.99
C GLY A 15 -22.00 0.35 -15.04
N LEU A 16 -21.05 1.09 -14.44
CA LEU A 16 -19.65 0.66 -14.34
C LEU A 16 -19.48 -0.56 -13.44
N THR A 17 -20.19 -0.63 -12.32
CA THR A 17 -20.14 -1.79 -11.41
C THR A 17 -20.63 -3.06 -12.12
N LEU A 18 -21.74 -2.96 -12.85
CA LEU A 18 -22.27 -4.06 -13.65
C LEU A 18 -21.34 -4.44 -14.81
N ALA A 19 -20.72 -3.45 -15.47
CA ALA A 19 -19.73 -3.69 -16.52
C ALA A 19 -18.51 -4.49 -16.00
N ILE A 20 -18.07 -4.21 -14.77
CA ILE A 20 -17.00 -4.97 -14.10
C ILE A 20 -17.48 -6.40 -13.78
N TYR A 21 -18.70 -6.57 -13.26
CA TYR A 21 -19.25 -7.90 -12.99
C TYR A 21 -19.51 -8.73 -14.24
N SER A 22 -19.68 -8.12 -15.41
CA SER A 22 -19.81 -8.85 -16.68
C SER A 22 -18.64 -9.78 -16.96
N PHE A 23 -17.45 -9.49 -16.42
CA PHE A 23 -16.27 -10.36 -16.53
C PHE A 23 -16.51 -11.76 -15.94
N LEU A 24 -17.36 -11.88 -14.91
CA LEU A 24 -17.68 -13.18 -14.29
C LEU A 24 -18.37 -14.14 -15.26
N TYR A 25 -19.05 -13.61 -16.29
CA TYR A 25 -19.74 -14.39 -17.31
C TYR A 25 -18.83 -14.66 -18.52
N GLN A 26 -18.19 -13.62 -19.08
CA GLN A 26 -17.23 -13.70 -20.19
C GLN A 26 -16.49 -12.37 -20.40
N ASP A 27 -15.36 -12.36 -21.12
CA ASP A 27 -14.67 -11.16 -21.61
C ASP A 27 -15.55 -10.34 -22.58
N ASN A 28 -16.43 -9.51 -22.02
CA ASN A 28 -17.36 -8.66 -22.76
C ASN A 28 -16.70 -7.29 -23.11
N PRO A 29 -16.96 -6.69 -24.30
CA PRO A 29 -16.54 -5.31 -24.59
C PRO A 29 -16.89 -4.29 -23.49
N ALA A 30 -18.01 -4.47 -22.80
CA ALA A 30 -18.38 -3.60 -21.67
C ALA A 30 -17.33 -3.58 -20.54
N PHE A 31 -16.77 -4.74 -20.19
CA PHE A 31 -15.72 -4.86 -19.20
C PHE A 31 -14.44 -4.12 -19.65
N LYS A 32 -14.01 -4.33 -20.91
CA LYS A 32 -12.81 -3.70 -21.46
C LYS A 32 -12.90 -2.17 -21.51
N ILE A 33 -14.09 -1.63 -21.80
CA ILE A 33 -14.32 -0.18 -21.74
C ILE A 33 -14.19 0.33 -20.31
N ALA A 34 -14.81 -0.35 -19.34
CA ALA A 34 -14.71 0.02 -17.93
C ALA A 34 -13.27 -0.05 -17.41
N GLU A 35 -12.51 -1.08 -17.79
CA GLU A 35 -11.10 -1.26 -17.44
C GLU A 35 -10.24 -0.12 -18.00
N ASN A 36 -10.34 0.16 -19.31
CA ASN A 36 -9.58 1.24 -19.94
C ASN A 36 -9.94 2.62 -19.36
N LEU A 37 -11.22 2.86 -19.07
CA LEU A 37 -11.66 4.08 -18.39
C LEU A 37 -11.05 4.19 -16.99
N TYR A 38 -11.09 3.11 -16.21
CA TYR A 38 -10.51 3.08 -14.86
C TYR A 38 -9.01 3.36 -14.88
N VAL A 39 -8.26 2.70 -15.77
CA VAL A 39 -6.83 2.92 -15.94
C VAL A 39 -6.56 4.37 -16.38
N GLY A 40 -7.32 4.90 -17.34
CA GLY A 40 -7.19 6.27 -17.82
C GLY A 40 -7.41 7.32 -16.71
N VAL A 41 -8.48 7.16 -15.92
CA VAL A 41 -8.77 8.04 -14.78
C VAL A 41 -7.68 7.93 -13.71
N SER A 42 -7.17 6.72 -13.45
CA SER A 42 -6.10 6.51 -12.47
C SER A 42 -4.81 7.23 -12.87
N LEU A 43 -4.47 7.21 -14.17
CA LEU A 43 -3.30 7.92 -14.71
C LEU A 43 -3.51 9.43 -14.66
N GLY A 44 -4.69 9.92 -15.05
CA GLY A 44 -5.04 11.35 -14.97
C GLY A 44 -4.96 11.88 -13.53
N TYR A 45 -5.54 11.15 -12.57
CA TYR A 45 -5.45 11.48 -11.15
C TYR A 45 -4.00 11.48 -10.64
N THR A 46 -3.20 10.49 -11.06
CA THR A 46 -1.77 10.43 -10.74
C THR A 46 -1.03 11.67 -11.25
N ILE A 47 -1.27 12.11 -12.49
CA ILE A 47 -0.66 13.33 -13.06
C ILE A 47 -0.99 14.56 -12.21
N ILE A 48 -2.26 14.71 -11.81
CA ILE A 48 -2.71 15.86 -10.99
C ILE A 48 -2.04 15.84 -9.62
N ILE A 49 -2.03 14.70 -8.93
CA ILE A 49 -1.31 14.56 -7.65
C ILE A 49 0.17 14.87 -7.84
N THR A 50 0.79 14.31 -8.88
CA THR A 50 2.20 14.53 -9.16
C THR A 50 2.51 16.01 -9.37
N TRP A 51 1.65 16.73 -10.08
CA TRP A 51 1.76 18.17 -10.24
C TRP A 51 1.63 18.93 -8.91
N PHE A 52 0.53 18.75 -8.18
CA PHE A 52 0.22 19.59 -7.02
C PHE A 52 1.00 19.21 -5.75
N ASN A 53 1.29 17.93 -5.54
CA ASN A 53 1.92 17.46 -4.31
C ASN A 53 3.45 17.38 -4.40
N PHE A 54 4.02 17.30 -5.62
CA PHE A 54 5.46 17.14 -5.79
C PHE A 54 6.06 18.21 -6.72
N LEU A 55 5.66 18.25 -8.00
CA LEU A 55 6.30 19.15 -8.97
C LEU A 55 6.12 20.63 -8.62
N LYS A 56 4.92 21.04 -8.20
CA LYS A 56 4.65 22.43 -7.85
C LYS A 56 5.44 22.87 -6.60
N PRO A 57 5.31 22.22 -5.44
CA PRO A 57 5.99 22.66 -4.22
C PRO A 57 7.50 22.41 -4.22
N ASP A 58 7.98 21.31 -4.81
CA ASP A 58 9.39 20.91 -4.70
C ASP A 58 10.26 21.44 -5.85
N LEU A 59 9.64 21.79 -6.99
CA LEU A 59 10.35 22.23 -8.20
C LEU A 59 9.90 23.62 -8.68
N TYR A 60 8.61 23.82 -8.96
CA TYR A 60 8.11 25.05 -9.58
C TYR A 60 8.22 26.28 -8.66
N ASP A 61 7.69 26.18 -7.44
CA ASP A 61 7.69 27.27 -6.46
C ASP A 61 9.12 27.68 -5.99
N PRO A 62 10.08 26.76 -5.75
CA PRO A 62 11.42 27.12 -5.28
C PRO A 62 12.46 27.42 -6.39
N LEU A 63 12.26 26.95 -7.63
CA LEU A 63 13.18 27.22 -8.74
C LEU A 63 12.65 28.22 -9.76
N ILE A 64 11.41 28.08 -10.22
CA ILE A 64 10.90 28.84 -11.37
C ILE A 64 10.37 30.20 -10.91
N VAL A 65 9.58 30.23 -9.84
CA VAL A 65 9.00 31.48 -9.30
C VAL A 65 10.07 32.54 -8.93
N PRO A 66 11.16 32.22 -8.20
CA PRO A 66 12.20 33.21 -7.88
C PRO A 66 13.10 33.59 -9.07
N VAL A 67 13.21 32.74 -10.09
CA VAL A 67 13.99 33.04 -11.32
C VAL A 67 13.23 34.00 -12.24
N PHE A 68 11.90 33.89 -12.31
CA PHE A 68 11.06 34.71 -13.20
C PHE A 68 10.34 35.87 -12.50
N SER A 69 10.26 35.89 -11.17
CA SER A 69 9.63 36.97 -10.40
C SER A 69 10.53 37.42 -9.24
N LYS A 70 11.00 38.68 -9.28
CA LYS A 70 11.75 39.36 -8.20
C LYS A 70 10.95 39.62 -6.91
N ALA A 71 9.82 38.93 -6.70
CA ALA A 71 8.94 39.09 -5.56
C ALA A 71 8.98 37.90 -4.57
N ALA A 72 9.83 36.90 -4.81
CA ALA A 72 9.98 35.75 -3.91
C ALA A 72 10.98 36.06 -2.79
N THR A 73 10.51 36.02 -1.55
CA THR A 73 11.26 36.33 -0.30
C THR A 73 12.29 35.27 0.10
N LYS A 74 12.55 34.27 -0.75
CA LYS A 74 13.52 33.18 -0.50
C LYS A 74 14.56 33.15 -1.61
N GLU A 75 15.83 33.01 -1.24
CA GLU A 75 16.92 32.90 -2.19
C GLU A 75 16.73 31.69 -3.12
N PRO A 76 17.01 31.84 -4.43
CA PRO A 76 16.90 30.75 -5.38
C PRO A 76 17.83 29.61 -4.98
N GLN A 77 17.26 28.46 -4.65
CA GLN A 77 18.03 27.30 -4.22
C GLN A 77 18.56 26.56 -5.46
N TYR A 78 19.69 27.03 -6.01
CA TYR A 78 20.35 26.45 -7.19
C TYR A 78 20.68 24.96 -7.06
N ALA A 79 20.71 24.39 -5.84
CA ALA A 79 20.87 22.96 -5.59
C ALA A 79 19.78 22.09 -6.26
N LEU A 80 18.59 22.65 -6.52
CA LEU A 80 17.48 21.93 -7.16
C LEU A 80 17.64 21.84 -8.70
N LEU A 81 18.63 22.52 -9.29
CA LEU A 81 18.94 22.38 -10.73
C LEU A 81 19.37 20.96 -11.08
N ILE A 82 20.13 20.29 -10.21
CA ILE A 82 20.58 18.92 -10.44
C ILE A 82 19.39 17.94 -10.51
N PRO A 83 18.46 17.92 -9.53
CA PRO A 83 17.21 17.15 -9.64
C PRO A 83 16.37 17.50 -10.87
N SER A 84 16.28 18.78 -11.24
CA SER A 84 15.51 19.21 -12.43
C SER A 84 16.08 18.64 -13.73
N LEU A 85 17.41 18.65 -13.87
CA LEU A 85 18.12 18.10 -15.02
C LEU A 85 17.95 16.58 -15.10
N LEU A 86 18.07 15.90 -13.96
CA LEU A 86 17.80 14.47 -13.86
C LEU A 86 16.33 14.14 -14.21
N GLY A 87 15.38 14.99 -13.83
CA GLY A 87 13.98 14.89 -14.24
C GLY A 87 13.80 14.98 -15.76
N ILE A 88 14.49 15.92 -16.42
CA ILE A 88 14.48 16.05 -17.88
C ILE A 88 15.10 14.80 -18.55
N PHE A 89 16.18 14.25 -18.00
CA PHE A 89 16.78 13.02 -18.50
C PHE A 89 15.82 11.82 -18.44
N MET A 90 14.83 11.83 -17.54
CA MET A 90 13.78 10.82 -17.50
C MET A 90 12.82 10.94 -18.70
N LEU A 91 12.52 12.15 -19.16
CA LEU A 91 11.69 12.37 -20.37
C LEU A 91 12.42 11.91 -21.65
N LEU A 92 13.74 11.95 -21.67
CA LEU A 92 14.55 11.45 -22.79
C LEU A 92 14.43 9.92 -22.99
N ARG A 93 13.80 9.20 -22.05
CA ARG A 93 13.48 7.77 -22.18
C ARG A 93 12.56 7.46 -23.38
N PHE A 94 11.73 8.41 -23.82
CA PHE A 94 10.87 8.22 -24.99
C PHE A 94 11.66 8.25 -26.32
N SER A 95 12.91 8.70 -26.32
CA SER A 95 13.79 8.71 -27.49
C SER A 95 14.76 7.53 -27.48
N LYS A 96 14.82 6.77 -28.58
CA LYS A 96 15.73 5.62 -28.73
C LYS A 96 17.21 5.99 -28.63
N SER A 97 17.59 7.22 -29.01
CA SER A 97 18.99 7.65 -29.04
C SER A 97 19.49 8.23 -27.71
N LEU A 98 18.63 8.91 -26.93
CA LEU A 98 19.03 9.57 -25.68
C LEU A 98 18.64 8.79 -24.42
N SER A 99 18.04 7.60 -24.56
CA SER A 99 17.65 6.75 -23.43
C SER A 99 18.81 6.38 -22.49
N TRP A 100 20.08 6.47 -22.91
CA TRP A 100 21.22 6.25 -22.01
C TRP A 100 21.26 7.25 -20.85
N LEU A 101 20.90 8.52 -21.08
CA LEU A 101 20.91 9.56 -20.03
C LEU A 101 19.93 9.25 -18.89
N SER A 102 18.80 8.60 -19.19
CA SER A 102 17.81 8.19 -18.20
C SER A 102 18.37 7.21 -17.15
N ARG A 103 19.44 6.45 -17.47
CA ARG A 103 20.06 5.51 -16.52
C ARG A 103 20.66 6.21 -15.29
N TRP A 104 21.20 7.41 -15.46
CA TRP A 104 21.75 8.20 -14.36
C TRP A 104 20.64 8.64 -13.39
N THR A 105 19.52 9.12 -13.92
CA THR A 105 18.33 9.43 -13.11
C THR A 105 17.82 8.19 -12.41
N PHE A 106 17.73 7.05 -13.10
CA PHE A 106 17.31 5.80 -12.48
C PHE A 106 18.23 5.36 -11.34
N ALA A 107 19.55 5.42 -11.52
CA ALA A 107 20.52 5.08 -10.48
C ALA A 107 20.37 6.00 -9.26
N PHE A 108 20.19 7.30 -9.48
CA PHE A 108 19.97 8.27 -8.41
C PHE A 108 18.66 8.02 -7.66
N VAL A 109 17.55 7.81 -8.37
CA VAL A 109 16.23 7.51 -7.78
C VAL A 109 16.25 6.21 -6.98
N VAL A 110 16.87 5.15 -7.51
CA VAL A 110 17.01 3.87 -6.79
C VAL A 110 17.92 4.02 -5.58
N GLY A 111 19.04 4.74 -5.69
CA GLY A 111 19.96 5.00 -4.58
C GLY A 111 19.30 5.77 -3.44
N LEU A 112 18.62 6.89 -3.75
CA LEU A 112 17.86 7.64 -2.75
C LEU A 112 16.68 6.84 -2.20
N GLY A 113 15.94 6.14 -3.08
CA GLY A 113 14.81 5.31 -2.70
C GLY A 113 15.23 4.19 -1.74
N ALA A 114 16.33 3.49 -2.02
CA ALA A 114 16.90 2.49 -1.14
C ALA A 114 17.40 3.11 0.18
N GLY A 115 18.11 4.25 0.12
CA GLY A 115 18.61 4.96 1.31
C GLY A 115 17.50 5.40 2.28
N ILE A 116 16.34 5.80 1.75
CA ILE A 116 15.18 6.18 2.58
C ILE A 116 14.37 4.93 3.01
N SER A 117 14.18 3.97 2.11
CA SER A 117 13.30 2.82 2.36
C SER A 117 13.92 1.77 3.27
N ILE A 118 15.22 1.46 3.14
CA ILE A 118 15.86 0.40 3.94
C ILE A 118 15.78 0.72 5.45
N PRO A 119 16.21 1.90 5.93
CA PRO A 119 16.12 2.22 7.36
C PRO A 119 14.67 2.31 7.84
N ARG A 120 13.76 2.79 6.97
CA ARG A 120 12.32 2.85 7.27
C ARG A 120 11.74 1.45 7.43
N VAL A 121 12.07 0.52 6.54
CA VAL A 121 11.55 -0.85 6.59
C VAL A 121 12.10 -1.57 7.82
N ILE A 122 13.39 -1.43 8.12
CA ILE A 122 13.99 -1.98 9.34
C ILE A 122 13.28 -1.42 10.58
N SER A 123 13.15 -0.09 10.67
CA SER A 123 12.55 0.55 11.84
C SER A 123 11.05 0.28 12.00
N ALA A 124 10.30 0.28 10.90
CA ALA A 124 8.84 0.22 10.93
C ALA A 124 8.30 -1.21 10.92
N PHE A 125 8.96 -2.14 10.21
CA PHE A 125 8.51 -3.53 10.15
C PHE A 125 9.30 -4.39 11.12
N ILE A 126 10.63 -4.45 11.00
CA ILE A 126 11.44 -5.39 11.77
C ILE A 126 11.44 -5.03 13.26
N LEU A 127 11.81 -3.80 13.61
CA LEU A 127 11.89 -3.40 15.03
C LEU A 127 10.52 -3.39 15.71
N GLN A 128 9.46 -2.92 15.04
CA GLN A 128 8.11 -2.94 15.60
C GLN A 128 7.55 -4.36 15.74
N GLN A 129 7.91 -5.31 14.87
CA GLN A 129 7.49 -6.70 15.01
C GLN A 129 8.23 -7.44 16.12
N ILE A 130 9.49 -7.08 16.41
CA ILE A 130 10.26 -7.69 17.50
C ILE A 130 9.92 -7.07 18.86
N LYS A 131 9.50 -5.79 18.89
CA LYS A 131 9.18 -5.05 20.12
C LYS A 131 8.27 -5.81 21.10
N PRO A 132 7.15 -6.44 20.69
CA PRO A 132 6.31 -7.22 21.60
C PRO A 132 7.03 -8.42 22.24
N SER A 133 7.99 -9.03 21.55
CA SER A 133 8.78 -10.15 22.07
C SER A 133 9.85 -9.74 23.08
N LEU A 134 10.16 -8.44 23.18
CA LEU A 134 11.16 -7.89 24.10
C LEU A 134 10.54 -7.28 25.37
N GLN A 135 9.21 -7.20 25.46
CA GLN A 135 8.54 -6.61 26.62
C GLN A 135 8.64 -7.55 27.84
N PRO A 136 8.87 -7.00 29.05
CA PRO A 136 8.90 -7.81 30.26
C PRO A 136 7.51 -8.39 30.55
N VAL A 137 7.44 -9.69 30.75
CA VAL A 137 6.19 -10.44 31.00
C VAL A 137 5.47 -9.97 32.26
N PHE A 138 6.21 -9.52 33.27
CA PHE A 138 5.67 -9.02 34.53
C PHE A 138 6.23 -7.61 34.77
N SER A 139 5.48 -6.60 34.34
CA SER A 139 5.69 -5.23 34.80
C SER A 139 4.64 -4.93 35.88
N GLY A 140 5.09 -4.45 37.05
CA GLY A 140 4.27 -4.35 38.27
C GLY A 140 3.11 -3.35 38.22
N SER A 141 2.83 -2.75 37.06
CA SER A 141 1.81 -1.72 36.84
C SER A 141 0.82 -2.02 35.70
N GLU A 142 0.86 -3.22 35.12
CA GLU A 142 0.03 -3.61 33.96
C GLU A 142 -1.21 -4.41 34.36
N THR A 143 -2.29 -4.26 33.60
CA THR A 143 -3.50 -5.09 33.71
C THR A 143 -3.18 -6.58 33.51
N ILE A 144 -3.83 -7.48 34.25
CA ILE A 144 -3.60 -8.94 34.16
C ILE A 144 -3.68 -9.45 32.71
N PHE A 145 -4.55 -8.85 31.89
CA PHE A 145 -4.73 -9.23 30.48
C PHE A 145 -3.50 -8.94 29.60
N SER A 146 -2.80 -7.82 29.77
CA SER A 146 -1.62 -7.50 28.95
C SER A 146 -0.41 -8.38 29.28
N SER A 147 -0.29 -8.80 30.54
CA SER A 147 0.71 -9.79 30.97
C SER A 147 0.46 -11.16 30.33
N ILE A 148 -0.81 -11.57 30.18
CA ILE A 148 -1.20 -12.81 29.49
C ILE A 148 -0.86 -12.74 28.00
N ASP A 149 -1.15 -11.62 27.34
CA ASP A 149 -0.84 -11.43 25.92
C ASP A 149 0.67 -11.52 25.65
N THR A 150 1.47 -10.84 26.48
CA THR A 150 2.93 -10.85 26.38
C THR A 150 3.50 -12.26 26.61
N LEU A 151 2.96 -13.00 27.59
CA LEU A 151 3.34 -14.39 27.85
C LEU A 151 2.96 -15.31 26.68
N LEU A 152 1.79 -15.12 26.09
CA LEU A 152 1.32 -15.89 24.94
C LEU A 152 2.21 -15.65 23.71
N ILE A 153 2.59 -14.40 23.45
CA ILE A 153 3.55 -14.04 22.38
C ILE A 153 4.89 -14.73 22.63
N LEU A 154 5.43 -14.62 23.85
CA LEU A 154 6.71 -15.26 24.21
C LEU A 154 6.68 -16.78 23.99
N LEU A 155 5.64 -17.46 24.49
CA LEU A 155 5.47 -18.90 24.33
C LEU A 155 5.30 -19.28 22.85
N GLY A 156 4.52 -18.51 22.10
CA GLY A 156 4.33 -18.71 20.66
C GLY A 156 5.64 -18.60 19.89
N VAL A 157 6.43 -17.55 20.14
CA VAL A 157 7.73 -17.34 19.48
C VAL A 157 8.70 -18.47 19.81
N ILE A 158 8.87 -18.83 21.08
CA ILE A 158 9.77 -19.92 21.49
C ILE A 158 9.34 -21.24 20.86
N SER A 159 8.05 -21.55 20.90
CA SER A 159 7.49 -22.79 20.38
C SER A 159 7.64 -22.90 18.85
N VAL A 160 7.44 -21.81 18.11
CA VAL A 160 7.65 -21.74 16.66
C VAL A 160 9.14 -21.83 16.30
N LEU A 161 10.03 -21.18 17.06
CA LEU A 161 11.47 -21.32 16.86
C LEU A 161 11.92 -22.77 17.07
N ILE A 162 11.42 -23.45 18.11
CA ILE A 162 11.69 -24.88 18.34
C ILE A 162 11.21 -25.75 17.18
N TYR A 163 10.05 -25.42 16.58
CA TYR A 163 9.55 -26.10 15.40
C TYR A 163 10.49 -25.94 14.18
N PHE A 164 11.01 -24.73 13.94
CA PHE A 164 11.91 -24.45 12.82
C PHE A 164 13.37 -24.85 13.04
N ILE A 165 13.77 -25.26 14.24
CA ILE A 165 15.08 -25.85 14.48
C ILE A 165 15.10 -27.25 13.84
N PHE A 166 15.58 -27.30 12.60
CA PHE A 166 15.73 -28.55 11.84
C PHE A 166 16.91 -29.41 12.32
N SER A 167 17.83 -28.84 13.10
CA SER A 167 19.05 -29.50 13.59
C SER A 167 18.83 -30.42 14.80
N VAL A 168 17.64 -30.43 15.41
CA VAL A 168 17.34 -31.22 16.62
C VAL A 168 16.21 -32.19 16.30
N GLU A 169 16.39 -33.47 16.67
CA GLU A 169 15.31 -34.44 16.54
C GLU A 169 14.13 -34.09 17.46
N HIS A 170 12.94 -33.90 16.89
CA HIS A 170 11.71 -33.58 17.62
C HIS A 170 11.12 -34.78 18.41
N LYS A 171 11.91 -35.37 19.31
CA LYS A 171 11.48 -36.46 20.20
C LYS A 171 11.15 -35.96 21.61
N GLY A 172 10.22 -36.62 22.29
CA GLY A 172 9.87 -36.33 23.69
C GLY A 172 9.21 -34.96 23.91
N ALA A 173 9.71 -34.19 24.90
CA ALA A 173 9.17 -32.89 25.29
C ALA A 173 9.32 -31.82 24.17
N ILE A 174 10.42 -31.87 23.43
CA ILE A 174 10.70 -30.98 22.29
C ILE A 174 9.68 -31.19 21.16
N GLY A 175 9.27 -32.45 20.92
CA GLY A 175 8.21 -32.77 19.96
C GLY A 175 6.84 -32.21 20.34
N LYS A 176 6.49 -32.20 21.65
CA LYS A 176 5.23 -31.60 22.13
C LYS A 176 5.24 -30.08 22.00
N LEU A 177 6.35 -29.43 22.38
CA LEU A 177 6.55 -27.99 22.21
C LEU A 177 6.54 -27.57 20.73
N SER A 178 7.10 -28.39 19.84
CA SER A 178 7.06 -28.18 18.39
C SER A 178 5.63 -28.28 17.83
N LYS A 179 4.80 -29.21 18.31
CA LYS A 179 3.37 -29.29 17.94
C LYS A 179 2.59 -28.04 18.30
N ILE A 180 2.86 -27.42 19.45
CA ILE A 180 2.24 -26.14 19.82
C ILE A 180 2.61 -25.07 18.79
N GLY A 181 3.86 -25.05 18.32
CA GLY A 181 4.36 -24.10 17.33
C GLY A 181 3.66 -24.27 15.98
N ILE A 182 3.40 -25.53 15.57
CA ILE A 182 2.58 -25.82 14.39
C ILE A 182 1.18 -25.21 14.53
N TRP A 183 0.53 -25.37 15.68
CA TRP A 183 -0.79 -24.77 15.92
C TRP A 183 -0.74 -23.24 15.81
N PHE A 184 0.26 -22.59 16.41
CA PHE A 184 0.47 -21.15 16.27
C PHE A 184 0.65 -20.71 14.81
N LEU A 185 1.44 -21.45 14.03
CA LEU A 185 1.63 -21.17 12.60
C LEU A 185 0.35 -21.33 11.81
N MET A 186 -0.41 -22.40 12.04
CA MET A 186 -1.68 -22.65 11.34
C MET A 186 -2.71 -21.56 11.65
N ILE A 187 -2.77 -21.07 12.91
CA ILE A 187 -3.65 -19.96 13.29
C ILE A 187 -3.21 -18.66 12.61
N SER A 188 -1.90 -18.34 12.63
CA SER A 188 -1.37 -17.11 12.01
C SER A 188 -1.57 -17.08 10.49
N PHE A 189 -1.28 -18.19 9.80
CA PHE A 189 -1.56 -18.31 8.38
C PHE A 189 -3.05 -18.27 8.10
N GLY A 190 -3.88 -18.97 8.88
CA GLY A 190 -5.34 -18.93 8.77
C GLY A 190 -5.91 -17.52 8.90
N ALA A 191 -5.43 -16.74 9.87
CA ALA A 191 -5.81 -15.34 10.04
C ALA A 191 -5.37 -14.46 8.86
N SER A 192 -4.16 -14.68 8.35
CA SER A 192 -3.62 -13.93 7.19
C SER A 192 -4.42 -14.22 5.92
N PHE A 193 -4.71 -15.49 5.62
CA PHE A 193 -5.57 -15.87 4.51
C PHE A 193 -7.00 -15.33 4.69
N GLY A 194 -7.57 -15.47 5.89
CA GLY A 194 -8.90 -14.98 6.24
C GLY A 194 -9.04 -13.48 6.04
N TYR A 195 -8.03 -12.68 6.39
CA TYR A 195 -8.02 -11.23 6.19
C TYR A 195 -8.15 -10.85 4.71
N THR A 196 -7.42 -11.55 3.82
CA THR A 196 -7.50 -11.27 2.38
C THR A 196 -8.84 -11.66 1.77
N VAL A 197 -9.44 -12.78 2.21
CA VAL A 197 -10.77 -13.21 1.77
C VAL A 197 -11.83 -12.24 2.28
N MET A 198 -11.77 -11.87 3.56
CA MET A 198 -12.67 -10.89 4.17
C MET A 198 -12.61 -9.56 3.43
N ALA A 199 -11.41 -9.06 3.09
CA ALA A 199 -11.26 -7.82 2.33
C ALA A 199 -11.97 -7.89 0.96
N ARG A 200 -11.82 -9.00 0.23
CA ARG A 200 -12.47 -9.21 -1.08
C ARG A 200 -13.98 -9.32 -0.95
N VAL A 201 -14.48 -10.09 0.02
CA VAL A 201 -15.92 -10.24 0.29
C VAL A 201 -16.53 -8.92 0.77
N SER A 202 -15.82 -8.16 1.61
CA SER A 202 -16.25 -6.84 2.06
C SER A 202 -16.41 -5.85 0.90
N LEU A 203 -15.45 -5.83 -0.04
CA LEU A 203 -15.57 -5.04 -1.27
C LEU A 203 -16.77 -5.47 -2.13
N LEU A 204 -17.02 -6.78 -2.25
CA LEU A 204 -18.18 -7.33 -2.96
C LEU A 204 -19.49 -6.89 -2.29
N ILE A 205 -19.61 -7.04 -0.97
CA ILE A 205 -20.78 -6.61 -0.20
C ILE A 205 -21.01 -5.12 -0.37
N GLY A 206 -19.97 -4.28 -0.27
CA GLY A 206 -20.09 -2.83 -0.45
C GLY A 206 -20.62 -2.45 -1.84
N ARG A 207 -20.23 -3.17 -2.88
CA ARG A 207 -20.74 -2.94 -4.25
C ARG A 207 -22.18 -3.44 -4.43
N ILE A 208 -22.55 -4.57 -3.83
CA ILE A 208 -23.94 -5.05 -3.82
C ILE A 208 -24.84 -4.09 -3.03
N GLN A 209 -24.39 -3.61 -1.88
CA GLN A 209 -25.11 -2.59 -1.08
C GLN A 209 -25.33 -1.32 -1.88
N PHE A 210 -24.31 -0.81 -2.57
CA PHE A 210 -24.44 0.34 -3.46
C PHE A 210 -25.52 0.12 -4.55
N LEU A 211 -25.54 -1.06 -5.19
CA LEU A 211 -26.56 -1.38 -6.21
C LEU A 211 -27.97 -1.49 -5.62
N LEU A 212 -28.14 -2.11 -4.44
CA LEU A 212 -29.44 -2.37 -3.86
C LEU A 212 -30.04 -1.16 -3.11
N LYS A 213 -29.20 -0.39 -2.42
CA LYS A 213 -29.58 0.76 -1.60
C LYS A 213 -29.57 2.05 -2.40
N ASP A 214 -28.42 2.44 -2.94
CA ASP A 214 -28.25 3.75 -3.57
C ASP A 214 -28.88 3.80 -4.97
N TRP A 215 -28.79 2.71 -5.74
CA TRP A 215 -29.34 2.66 -7.10
C TRP A 215 -30.80 2.17 -7.16
N LEU A 216 -31.09 0.98 -6.62
CA LEU A 216 -32.45 0.39 -6.68
C LEU A 216 -33.40 0.90 -5.58
N GLY A 217 -32.89 1.40 -4.46
CA GLY A 217 -33.72 1.89 -3.34
C GLY A 217 -34.55 0.81 -2.64
N ILE A 218 -34.17 -0.47 -2.78
CA ILE A 218 -34.91 -1.62 -2.22
C ILE A 218 -34.58 -1.83 -0.74
N LEU A 219 -33.36 -1.46 -0.33
CA LEU A 219 -32.91 -1.50 1.06
C LEU A 219 -32.82 -0.07 1.61
N GLN A 220 -33.44 0.20 2.76
CA GLN A 220 -33.33 1.49 3.47
C GLN A 220 -31.97 1.70 4.16
#